data_AF-A0A9X0AD77-F1
#
_entry.id   AF-A0A9X0AD77-F1
#
_cell.length_a   1.000
_cell.length_b   1.000
_cell.length_c   1.000
_cell.angle_alpha   90.00
_cell.angle_beta   90.00
_cell.angle_gamma   90.00
#
_symmetry.space_group_name_H-M   'P 1'
#
loop_
_entity.id
_entity.type
_entity.pdbx_description
1 polymer ?
#
loop_
_entity_poly.entity_id
_entity_poly.type
_entity_poly.pdbx_seq_one_letter_code
_entity_poly.pdbx_strand_id
1 'polypeptide(L)'
;MEDLDCQCDGCIRQFIPQGMPEDKPNDYLAIFEENLPMSDEDARKKIDMYKESANADYLFLVDKVTAHGSFIEKQWREMSTKKRKSFLQSNFPSMFVYDLLERCLLVELFAQYVTQGFNTQEDFEVFNEYREVLLNPCLNIENLMRDPNALLAMLKGRVQYSPAHWIAWDKKQSDYFFDVGYFNFDGYHMSWLLMDGENYGEFTPFKPSLAHCK
;
A
#
# COMPACT_ATOMS: atom_id res chain seq x y z
N MET A 1 -15.78 33.07 -6.83
CA MET A 1 -14.44 33.17 -6.21
C MET A 1 -13.65 32.09 -6.92
N GLU A 2 -12.76 32.46 -7.82
CA GLU A 2 -11.93 31.49 -8.55
C GLU A 2 -11.08 30.77 -7.50
N ASP A 3 -11.22 29.44 -7.41
CA ASP A 3 -10.32 28.59 -6.64
C ASP A 3 -8.95 28.70 -7.32
N LEU A 4 -8.10 29.59 -6.82
CA LEU A 4 -6.70 29.67 -7.22
C LEU A 4 -6.05 28.32 -6.90
N ASP A 5 -5.46 27.68 -7.91
CA ASP A 5 -4.65 26.47 -7.76
C ASP A 5 -3.64 26.69 -6.62
N CYS A 6 -3.80 25.99 -5.51
CA CYS A 6 -2.90 26.15 -4.38
C CYS A 6 -1.51 25.61 -4.77
N GLN A 7 -0.50 26.48 -4.70
CA GLN A 7 0.89 26.14 -5.01
C GLN A 7 1.75 25.88 -3.76
N CYS A 8 1.15 25.50 -2.63
CA CYS A 8 1.97 25.14 -1.47
C CYS A 8 2.67 23.79 -1.71
N ASP A 9 3.82 23.58 -1.06
CA ASP A 9 4.54 22.30 -1.10
C ASP A 9 3.63 21.12 -0.77
N GLY A 10 2.72 21.27 0.19
CA GLY A 10 1.77 20.22 0.55
C GLY A 10 0.77 19.82 -0.54
N CYS A 11 0.44 20.70 -1.50
CA CYS A 11 -0.45 20.40 -2.63
C CYS A 11 0.32 19.95 -3.86
N ILE A 12 1.46 20.57 -4.12
CA ILE A 12 2.35 20.19 -5.22
C ILE A 12 2.90 18.77 -4.98
N ARG A 13 3.22 18.44 -3.72
CA ARG A 13 3.85 17.18 -3.34
C ARG A 13 2.85 16.08 -2.91
N GLN A 14 1.53 16.28 -3.02
CA GLN A 14 0.59 15.14 -2.81
C GLN A 14 0.80 14.01 -3.81
N PHE A 15 1.40 14.34 -4.94
CA PHE A 15 1.70 13.43 -6.03
C PHE A 15 3.20 13.10 -6.12
N ILE A 16 4.04 13.66 -5.23
CA ILE A 16 5.51 13.57 -5.32
C ILE A 16 6.09 13.10 -3.96
N PRO A 17 6.80 11.97 -3.93
CA PRO A 17 7.47 11.45 -2.72
C PRO A 17 8.41 12.49 -2.04
N GLN A 18 8.35 12.65 -0.71
CA GLN A 18 9.11 13.68 0.03
C GLN A 18 10.61 13.37 0.25
N GLY A 19 11.03 12.11 0.16
CA GLY A 19 12.36 11.64 0.58
C GLY A 19 13.51 11.85 -0.41
N MET A 20 13.33 12.64 -1.48
CA MET A 20 14.36 12.75 -2.53
C MET A 20 15.40 13.86 -2.23
N PRO A 21 16.71 13.57 -2.32
CA PRO A 21 17.75 14.58 -2.21
C PRO A 21 17.63 15.60 -3.37
N GLU A 22 17.76 16.90 -3.05
CA GLU A 22 17.74 18.03 -4.02
C GLU A 22 18.84 17.91 -5.10
N ASP A 23 19.85 17.07 -4.86
CA ASP A 23 21.10 17.01 -5.62
C ASP A 23 21.13 15.91 -6.69
N LYS A 24 20.07 15.10 -6.83
CA LYS A 24 20.02 14.01 -7.82
C LYS A 24 19.09 14.34 -8.99
N PRO A 25 19.56 14.23 -10.25
CA PRO A 25 18.79 14.69 -11.39
C PRO A 25 17.66 13.72 -11.71
N ASN A 26 16.45 14.28 -11.80
CA ASN A 26 15.47 14.11 -12.88
C ASN A 26 14.93 12.75 -13.33
N ASP A 27 15.50 11.58 -13.03
CA ASP A 27 14.95 10.34 -13.63
C ASP A 27 13.60 9.92 -13.01
N TYR A 28 13.36 10.23 -11.73
CA TYR A 28 12.08 9.90 -11.09
C TYR A 28 10.98 10.94 -11.37
N LEU A 29 11.35 12.23 -11.47
CA LEU A 29 10.45 13.26 -12.00
C LEU A 29 10.15 13.00 -13.48
N ALA A 30 11.11 12.49 -14.26
CA ALA A 30 10.88 12.04 -15.62
C ALA A 30 9.89 10.87 -15.67
N ILE A 31 9.92 9.91 -14.73
CA ILE A 31 8.88 8.86 -14.64
C ILE A 31 7.48 9.45 -14.38
N PHE A 32 7.38 10.51 -13.57
CA PHE A 32 6.10 11.22 -13.35
C PHE A 32 5.69 12.13 -14.52
N GLU A 33 6.65 12.72 -15.22
CA GLU A 33 6.44 13.54 -16.42
C GLU A 33 6.11 12.67 -17.65
N GLU A 34 6.65 11.44 -17.73
CA GLU A 34 6.35 10.41 -18.71
C GLU A 34 5.00 9.72 -18.43
N ASN A 35 4.62 9.60 -17.15
CA ASN A 35 3.29 9.19 -16.73
C ASN A 35 2.30 10.33 -16.96
N LEU A 36 1.85 10.45 -18.20
CA LEU A 36 0.88 11.46 -18.63
C LEU A 36 -0.33 11.53 -17.69
N PRO A 37 -0.91 12.73 -17.50
CA PRO A 37 -2.15 12.87 -16.76
C PRO A 37 -3.20 11.95 -17.38
N MET A 38 -3.78 11.11 -16.54
CA MET A 38 -4.82 10.16 -16.92
C MET A 38 -6.06 10.93 -17.35
N SER A 39 -6.78 10.42 -18.35
CA SER A 39 -8.07 10.99 -18.72
C SER A 39 -9.11 10.75 -17.61
N ASP A 40 -10.11 11.61 -17.49
CA ASP A 40 -11.25 11.40 -16.58
C ASP A 40 -11.91 10.03 -16.78
N GLU A 41 -11.99 9.56 -18.03
CA GLU A 41 -12.58 8.26 -18.38
C GLU A 41 -11.73 7.10 -17.86
N ASP A 42 -10.43 7.11 -18.13
CA ASP A 42 -9.50 6.07 -17.69
C ASP A 42 -9.40 6.03 -16.17
N ALA A 43 -9.37 7.20 -15.53
CA ALA A 43 -9.25 7.32 -14.09
C ALA A 43 -10.52 6.77 -13.40
N ARG A 44 -11.71 7.10 -13.90
CA ARG A 44 -12.98 6.50 -13.43
C ARG A 44 -12.98 4.99 -13.59
N LYS A 45 -12.59 4.50 -14.76
CA LYS A 45 -12.52 3.06 -15.04
C LYS A 45 -11.59 2.32 -14.09
N LYS A 46 -10.38 2.87 -13.82
CA LYS A 46 -9.44 2.26 -12.87
C LYS A 46 -9.96 2.25 -11.45
N ILE A 47 -10.57 3.34 -11.02
CA ILE A 47 -11.12 3.44 -9.66
C ILE A 47 -12.29 2.48 -9.46
N ASP A 48 -13.20 2.38 -10.43
CA ASP A 48 -14.28 1.40 -10.39
C ASP A 48 -13.73 -0.02 -10.33
N MET A 49 -12.73 -0.34 -11.16
CA MET A 49 -12.03 -1.63 -11.11
C MET A 49 -11.42 -1.92 -9.74
N TYR A 50 -10.73 -0.95 -9.12
CA TYR A 50 -10.14 -1.14 -7.79
C TYR A 50 -11.21 -1.30 -6.69
N LYS A 51 -12.33 -0.57 -6.78
CA LYS A 51 -13.45 -0.71 -5.84
C LYS A 51 -14.10 -2.10 -5.96
N GLU A 52 -14.34 -2.55 -7.18
CA GLU A 52 -14.90 -3.88 -7.44
C GLU A 52 -13.97 -4.97 -6.91
N SER A 53 -12.67 -4.87 -7.19
CA SER A 53 -11.66 -5.81 -6.68
C SER A 53 -11.62 -5.82 -5.14
N ALA A 54 -11.52 -4.65 -4.50
CA ALA A 54 -11.45 -4.55 -3.05
C ALA A 54 -12.72 -5.09 -2.37
N ASN A 55 -13.89 -4.84 -2.95
CA ASN A 55 -15.15 -5.38 -2.43
C ASN A 55 -15.27 -6.89 -2.66
N ALA A 56 -14.82 -7.40 -3.81
CA ALA A 56 -14.80 -8.83 -4.08
C ALA A 56 -13.88 -9.57 -3.10
N ASP A 57 -12.69 -9.04 -2.84
CA ASP A 57 -11.74 -9.59 -1.85
C ASP A 57 -12.31 -9.54 -0.44
N TYR A 58 -12.95 -8.44 -0.06
CA TYR A 58 -13.65 -8.32 1.22
C TYR A 58 -14.75 -9.38 1.38
N LEU A 59 -15.63 -9.53 0.38
CA LEU A 59 -16.71 -10.51 0.42
C LEU A 59 -16.17 -11.95 0.46
N PHE A 60 -15.11 -12.22 -0.30
CA PHE A 60 -14.42 -13.51 -0.25
C PHE A 60 -13.88 -13.79 1.15
N LEU A 61 -13.22 -12.82 1.78
CA LEU A 61 -12.69 -12.98 3.13
C LEU A 61 -13.81 -13.19 4.15
N VAL A 62 -14.91 -12.44 4.06
CA VAL A 62 -16.10 -12.61 4.91
C VAL A 62 -16.66 -14.03 4.78
N ASP A 63 -16.79 -14.55 3.56
CA ASP A 63 -17.23 -15.93 3.30
C ASP A 63 -16.30 -16.94 4.00
N LYS A 64 -14.98 -16.84 3.79
CA LYS A 64 -14.02 -17.79 4.36
C LYS A 64 -13.93 -17.73 5.87
N VAL A 65 -13.95 -16.55 6.47
CA VAL A 65 -13.92 -16.42 7.94
C VAL A 65 -15.24 -16.85 8.55
N THR A 66 -16.37 -16.64 7.88
CA THR A 66 -17.68 -17.13 8.36
C THR A 66 -17.73 -18.66 8.32
N ALA A 67 -17.27 -19.27 7.23
CA ALA A 67 -17.30 -20.72 7.06
C ALA A 67 -16.26 -21.45 7.93
N HIS A 68 -15.08 -20.87 8.12
CA HIS A 68 -13.91 -21.57 8.67
C HIS A 68 -13.23 -20.87 9.86
N GLY A 69 -13.68 -19.69 10.26
CA GLY A 69 -12.99 -18.83 11.24
C GLY A 69 -12.73 -19.50 12.59
N SER A 70 -13.72 -20.22 13.14
CA SER A 70 -13.55 -20.95 14.41
C SER A 70 -12.51 -22.08 14.31
N PHE A 71 -12.46 -22.76 13.16
CA PHE A 71 -11.46 -23.80 12.91
C PHE A 71 -10.07 -23.20 12.74
N ILE A 72 -9.95 -22.12 11.96
CA ILE A 72 -8.71 -21.37 11.76
C ILE A 72 -8.17 -20.89 13.11
N GLU A 73 -9.01 -20.25 13.92
CA GLU A 73 -8.63 -19.75 15.24
C GLU A 73 -8.08 -20.87 16.14
N LYS A 74 -8.82 -21.98 16.25
CA LYS A 74 -8.39 -23.12 17.06
C LYS A 74 -7.05 -23.66 16.59
N GLN A 75 -6.93 -23.99 15.30
CA GLN A 75 -5.70 -24.57 14.75
C GLN A 75 -4.52 -23.61 14.90
N TRP A 76 -4.72 -22.33 14.60
CA TRP A 76 -3.66 -21.33 14.67
C TRP A 76 -3.13 -21.12 16.10
N ARG A 77 -4.03 -21.07 17.08
CA ARG A 77 -3.67 -20.95 18.50
C ARG A 77 -2.93 -22.19 19.01
N GLU A 78 -3.34 -23.38 18.59
CA GLU A 78 -2.73 -24.66 18.98
C GLU A 78 -1.33 -24.88 18.35
N MET A 79 -1.01 -24.24 17.22
CA MET A 79 0.31 -24.33 16.62
C MET A 79 1.38 -23.67 17.51
N SER A 80 2.50 -24.35 17.75
CA SER A 80 3.67 -23.71 18.36
C SER A 80 4.30 -22.70 17.41
N THR A 81 5.09 -21.76 17.92
CA THR A 81 5.85 -20.78 17.11
C THR A 81 6.65 -21.45 15.99
N LYS A 82 7.33 -22.58 16.26
CA LYS A 82 8.07 -23.35 15.24
C LYS A 82 7.14 -23.88 14.16
N LYS A 83 5.96 -24.42 14.53
CA LYS A 83 4.97 -24.92 13.57
C LYS A 83 4.37 -23.79 12.74
N ARG A 84 4.04 -22.64 13.34
CA ARG A 84 3.56 -21.45 12.60
C ARG A 84 4.59 -20.97 11.59
N LYS A 85 5.86 -20.83 12.00
CA LYS A 85 6.96 -20.46 11.09
C LYS A 85 7.03 -21.40 9.89
N SER A 86 7.12 -22.71 10.14
CA SER A 86 7.19 -23.70 9.06
C SER A 86 5.94 -23.67 8.17
N PHE A 87 4.75 -23.55 8.76
CA PHE A 87 3.50 -23.43 8.00
C PHE A 87 3.53 -22.21 7.07
N LEU A 88 3.90 -21.03 7.58
CA LEU A 88 3.95 -19.81 6.79
C LEU A 88 4.99 -19.90 5.67
N GLN A 89 6.20 -20.37 5.96
CA GLN A 89 7.26 -20.53 4.94
C GLN A 89 6.87 -21.51 3.83
N SER A 90 6.16 -22.59 4.16
CA SER A 90 5.78 -23.60 3.16
C SER A 90 4.59 -23.17 2.28
N ASN A 91 3.69 -22.33 2.80
CA ASN A 91 2.47 -21.94 2.08
C ASN A 91 2.55 -20.52 1.48
N PHE A 92 3.43 -19.67 2.01
CA PHE A 92 3.63 -18.30 1.58
C PHE A 92 5.13 -18.03 1.41
N PRO A 93 5.76 -18.61 0.37
CA PRO A 93 7.21 -18.51 0.19
C PRO A 93 7.69 -17.07 -0.06
N SER A 94 6.83 -16.18 -0.57
CA SER A 94 7.10 -14.74 -0.72
C SER A 94 6.95 -13.96 0.60
N MET A 95 6.38 -14.56 1.65
CA MET A 95 6.23 -13.90 2.95
C MET A 95 7.57 -13.88 3.67
N PHE A 96 8.03 -12.69 4.03
CA PHE A 96 9.37 -12.51 4.57
C PHE A 96 9.53 -13.04 6.00
N VAL A 97 10.72 -13.58 6.28
CA VAL A 97 11.07 -14.24 7.55
C VAL A 97 11.45 -13.24 8.67
N TYR A 98 11.74 -11.98 8.34
CA TYR A 98 12.51 -11.08 9.21
C TYR A 98 11.87 -9.71 9.50
N ASP A 99 12.21 -9.17 10.68
CA ASP A 99 11.73 -7.92 11.30
C ASP A 99 12.11 -6.64 10.53
N LEU A 100 11.58 -5.52 11.04
CA LEU A 100 11.86 -4.14 10.66
C LEU A 100 13.33 -3.84 10.34
N LEU A 101 14.30 -4.48 11.00
CA LEU A 101 15.73 -4.25 10.79
C LEU A 101 16.24 -4.77 9.43
N GLU A 102 15.77 -5.93 8.97
CA GLU A 102 16.07 -6.41 7.62
C GLU A 102 15.22 -5.72 6.57
N ARG A 103 14.05 -5.17 6.95
CA ARG A 103 13.36 -4.17 6.12
C ARG A 103 14.15 -2.89 6.01
N CYS A 104 14.81 -2.43 7.07
CA CYS A 104 15.72 -1.31 7.02
C CYS A 104 16.94 -1.63 6.15
N LEU A 105 17.46 -2.86 6.18
CA LEU A 105 18.53 -3.29 5.27
C LEU A 105 18.04 -3.40 3.83
N LEU A 106 16.82 -3.87 3.59
CA LEU A 106 16.18 -3.79 2.27
C LEU A 106 16.01 -2.33 1.86
N VAL A 107 15.54 -1.45 2.74
CA VAL A 107 15.44 0.00 2.50
C VAL A 107 16.80 0.63 2.27
N GLU A 108 17.88 0.17 2.90
CA GLU A 108 19.25 0.63 2.66
C GLU A 108 19.80 0.10 1.32
N LEU A 109 19.53 -1.17 0.99
CA LEU A 109 19.81 -1.78 -0.30
C LEU A 109 19.05 -1.01 -1.41
N PHE A 110 17.77 -0.74 -1.18
CA PHE A 110 16.92 0.04 -2.06
C PHE A 110 17.27 1.53 -2.04
N ALA A 111 17.82 2.08 -0.96
CA ALA A 111 18.35 3.44 -0.95
C ALA A 111 19.61 3.52 -1.82
N GLN A 112 20.44 2.46 -1.88
CA GLN A 112 21.53 2.39 -2.85
C GLN A 112 20.98 2.37 -4.29
N TYR A 113 19.89 1.64 -4.57
CA TYR A 113 19.24 1.66 -5.88
C TYR A 113 18.54 2.99 -6.21
N VAL A 114 17.82 3.60 -5.27
CA VAL A 114 17.15 4.91 -5.46
C VAL A 114 18.18 6.03 -5.60
N THR A 115 19.28 5.97 -4.85
CA THR A 115 20.35 6.95 -5.00
C THR A 115 21.12 6.74 -6.30
N GLN A 116 21.26 5.53 -6.82
CA GLN A 116 21.97 5.29 -8.08
C GLN A 116 21.06 5.31 -9.32
N GLY A 117 19.73 5.27 -9.14
CA GLY A 117 18.75 5.00 -10.19
C GLY A 117 18.52 3.50 -10.37
N PHE A 118 17.29 3.10 -10.71
CA PHE A 118 17.00 1.78 -11.28
C PHE A 118 17.56 1.76 -12.71
N ASN A 119 18.87 1.55 -12.83
CA ASN A 119 19.58 1.68 -14.11
C ASN A 119 19.39 0.48 -15.02
N THR A 120 18.87 -0.63 -14.50
CA THR A 120 18.68 -1.87 -15.23
C THR A 120 17.31 -2.48 -14.99
N GLN A 121 16.84 -3.27 -15.97
CA GLN A 121 15.65 -4.11 -15.87
C GLN A 121 15.77 -5.11 -14.71
N GLU A 122 16.98 -5.59 -14.41
CA GLU A 122 17.26 -6.52 -13.31
C GLU A 122 16.98 -5.86 -11.95
N ASP A 123 17.35 -4.58 -11.77
CA ASP A 123 17.06 -3.83 -10.54
C ASP A 123 15.54 -3.68 -10.30
N PHE A 124 14.77 -3.49 -11.39
CA PHE A 124 13.31 -3.41 -11.35
C PHE A 124 12.65 -4.76 -11.03
N GLU A 125 13.20 -5.85 -11.56
CA GLU A 125 12.72 -7.22 -11.29
C GLU A 125 12.96 -7.61 -9.82
N VAL A 126 14.15 -7.32 -9.30
CA VAL A 126 14.47 -7.48 -7.88
C VAL A 126 13.51 -6.65 -7.02
N PHE A 127 13.26 -5.39 -7.39
CA PHE A 127 12.29 -4.55 -6.67
C PHE A 127 10.88 -5.15 -6.65
N ASN A 128 10.39 -5.63 -7.78
CA ASN A 128 9.07 -6.25 -7.87
C ASN A 128 8.95 -7.53 -7.05
N GLU A 129 10.03 -8.30 -6.89
CA GLU A 129 10.06 -9.50 -6.05
C GLU A 129 9.75 -9.16 -4.58
N TYR A 130 10.22 -8.01 -4.09
CA TYR A 130 10.02 -7.58 -2.69
C TYR A 130 8.82 -6.64 -2.51
N ARG A 131 8.17 -6.19 -3.59
CA ARG A 131 7.08 -5.21 -3.53
C ARG A 131 5.93 -5.65 -2.64
N GLU A 132 5.50 -6.91 -2.73
CA GLU A 132 4.41 -7.43 -1.90
C GLU A 132 4.72 -7.33 -0.39
N VAL A 133 5.99 -7.51 -0.01
CA VAL A 133 6.46 -7.44 1.38
C VAL A 133 6.44 -6.01 1.91
N LEU A 134 6.82 -5.04 1.07
CA LEU A 134 6.82 -3.62 1.42
C LEU A 134 5.38 -3.11 1.62
N LEU A 135 4.45 -3.55 0.78
CA LEU A 135 3.06 -3.08 0.81
C LEU A 135 2.21 -3.66 1.93
N ASN A 136 2.65 -4.74 2.58
CA ASN A 136 1.90 -5.35 3.68
C ASN A 136 2.76 -5.62 4.92
N PRO A 137 3.24 -4.56 5.59
CA PRO A 137 4.21 -4.70 6.67
C PRO A 137 3.71 -5.51 7.87
N CYS A 138 2.39 -5.60 8.07
CA CYS A 138 1.79 -6.33 9.19
C CYS A 138 1.67 -7.85 8.96
N LEU A 139 1.73 -8.31 7.71
CA LEU A 139 1.69 -9.73 7.33
C LEU A 139 3.11 -10.27 7.09
N ASN A 140 3.89 -10.43 8.17
CA ASN A 140 5.22 -11.03 8.12
C ASN A 140 5.36 -12.23 9.05
N ILE A 141 6.25 -13.16 8.71
CA ILE A 141 6.39 -14.43 9.42
C ILE A 141 6.79 -14.20 10.87
N GLU A 142 7.67 -13.24 11.14
CA GLU A 142 8.18 -12.98 12.48
C GLU A 142 7.07 -12.57 13.45
N ASN A 143 6.24 -11.61 13.05
CA ASN A 143 5.08 -11.16 13.80
C ASN A 143 4.06 -12.30 13.97
N LEU A 144 3.68 -12.92 12.85
CA LEU A 144 2.64 -13.95 12.84
C LEU A 144 3.02 -15.22 13.60
N MET A 145 4.30 -15.61 13.61
CA MET A 145 4.75 -16.79 14.34
C MET A 145 4.80 -16.55 15.86
N ARG A 146 5.15 -15.32 16.28
CA ARG A 146 5.33 -14.95 17.69
C ARG A 146 4.02 -14.61 18.37
N ASP A 147 3.20 -13.78 17.74
CA ASP A 147 1.89 -13.42 18.27
C ASP A 147 0.75 -14.08 17.46
N PRO A 148 0.14 -15.17 17.96
CA PRO A 148 -1.01 -15.77 17.30
C PRO A 148 -2.20 -14.83 17.19
N ASN A 149 -2.32 -13.84 18.08
CA ASN A 149 -3.44 -12.90 18.03
C ASN A 149 -3.30 -11.92 16.86
N ALA A 150 -2.10 -11.64 16.36
CA ALA A 150 -1.90 -10.71 15.26
C ALA A 150 -2.72 -11.12 14.02
N LEU A 151 -2.59 -12.38 13.57
CA LEU A 151 -3.37 -12.90 12.44
C LEU A 151 -4.87 -12.84 12.72
N LEU A 152 -5.29 -13.28 13.90
CA LEU A 152 -6.70 -13.40 14.24
C LEU A 152 -7.38 -12.04 14.41
N ALA A 153 -6.67 -11.06 14.99
CA ALA A 153 -7.13 -9.70 15.11
C ALA A 153 -7.26 -9.04 13.72
N MET A 154 -6.30 -9.28 12.81
CA MET A 154 -6.40 -8.82 11.43
C MET A 154 -7.58 -9.45 10.71
N LEU A 155 -7.73 -10.78 10.74
CA LEU A 155 -8.86 -11.46 10.09
C LEU A 155 -10.20 -10.96 10.63
N LYS A 156 -10.36 -10.90 11.95
CA LYS A 156 -11.57 -10.39 12.60
C LYS A 156 -11.85 -8.95 12.21
N GLY A 157 -10.84 -8.09 12.26
CA GLY A 157 -10.97 -6.68 11.90
C GLY A 157 -11.39 -6.50 10.45
N ARG A 158 -10.75 -7.22 9.53
CA ARG A 158 -11.00 -7.14 8.09
C ARG A 158 -12.38 -7.62 7.66
N VAL A 159 -13.01 -8.53 8.42
CA VAL A 159 -14.39 -8.96 8.14
C VAL A 159 -15.44 -8.18 8.91
N GLN A 160 -15.04 -7.48 9.97
CA GLN A 160 -15.96 -6.68 10.78
C GLN A 160 -16.26 -5.31 10.16
N TYR A 161 -15.31 -4.74 9.41
CA TYR A 161 -15.46 -3.41 8.83
C TYR A 161 -15.21 -3.45 7.32
N SER A 162 -15.93 -2.61 6.58
CA SER A 162 -15.77 -2.50 5.13
C SER A 162 -14.40 -1.93 4.73
N PRO A 163 -13.97 -2.08 3.46
CA PRO A 163 -12.73 -1.47 2.96
C PRO A 163 -12.59 0.03 3.30
N ALA A 164 -13.68 0.79 3.22
CA ALA A 164 -13.73 2.21 3.57
C ALA A 164 -13.29 2.53 5.01
N HIS A 165 -13.45 1.60 5.95
CA HIS A 165 -13.03 1.79 7.33
C HIS A 165 -11.54 1.47 7.53
N TRP A 166 -10.95 0.64 6.66
CA TRP A 166 -9.57 0.16 6.79
C TRP A 166 -8.57 0.98 6.01
N ILE A 167 -9.03 1.65 4.96
CA ILE A 167 -8.16 2.34 4.02
C ILE A 167 -7.25 3.40 4.65
N ALA A 168 -7.69 4.12 5.70
CA ALA A 168 -6.81 5.05 6.41
C ALA A 168 -5.63 4.32 7.09
N TRP A 169 -5.89 3.14 7.65
CA TRP A 169 -4.85 2.30 8.22
C TRP A 169 -3.96 1.69 7.13
N ASP A 170 -4.55 1.19 6.03
CA ASP A 170 -3.81 0.63 4.89
C ASP A 170 -2.88 1.65 4.23
N LYS A 171 -3.40 2.87 4.01
CA LYS A 171 -2.64 4.01 3.52
C LYS A 171 -1.46 4.28 4.45
N LYS A 172 -1.69 4.35 5.77
CA LYS A 172 -0.62 4.60 6.74
C LYS A 172 0.50 3.55 6.70
N GLN A 173 0.17 2.29 6.41
CA GLN A 173 1.20 1.24 6.24
C GLN A 173 2.06 1.47 4.99
N SER A 174 1.50 2.14 3.99
CA SER A 174 2.10 2.40 2.68
C SER A 174 2.80 3.76 2.59
N ASP A 175 2.48 4.72 3.48
CA ASP A 175 2.94 6.11 3.42
C ASP A 175 4.46 6.23 3.32
N TYR A 176 5.21 5.49 4.15
CA TYR A 176 6.67 5.53 4.09
C TYR A 176 7.20 5.11 2.71
N PHE A 177 6.67 4.02 2.16
CA PHE A 177 7.10 3.48 0.86
C PHE A 177 6.64 4.37 -0.31
N PHE A 178 5.53 5.10 -0.13
CA PHE A 178 5.10 6.15 -1.05
C PHE A 178 6.08 7.31 -1.03
N ASP A 179 6.43 7.81 0.17
CA ASP A 179 7.29 8.97 0.38
C ASP A 179 8.73 8.79 -0.10
N VAL A 180 9.17 7.54 -0.27
CA VAL A 180 10.51 7.20 -0.79
C VAL A 180 10.49 6.70 -2.24
N GLY A 181 9.33 6.73 -2.92
CA GLY A 181 9.22 6.38 -4.34
C GLY A 181 9.34 4.88 -4.62
N TYR A 182 8.65 4.05 -3.85
CA TYR A 182 8.54 2.59 -4.11
C TYR A 182 7.18 2.19 -4.68
N PHE A 183 6.40 3.14 -5.18
CA PHE A 183 5.16 2.85 -5.89
C PHE A 183 5.40 3.03 -7.38
N ASN A 184 5.05 2.00 -8.16
CA ASN A 184 4.90 2.16 -9.59
C ASN A 184 3.51 2.75 -9.85
N PHE A 185 3.47 3.90 -10.52
CA PHE A 185 2.23 4.59 -10.86
C PHE A 185 1.99 4.43 -12.36
N ASP A 186 0.76 4.10 -12.73
CA ASP A 186 0.35 4.03 -14.13
C ASP A 186 -0.09 5.40 -14.70
N GLY A 187 0.07 6.48 -13.92
CA GLY A 187 -0.49 7.80 -14.20
C GLY A 187 -1.02 8.50 -12.95
N TYR A 188 -1.23 9.81 -13.04
CA TYR A 188 -1.87 10.63 -12.01
C TYR A 188 -3.12 11.32 -12.57
N HIS A 189 -4.00 11.77 -11.67
CA HIS A 189 -5.21 12.51 -12.04
C HIS A 189 -5.42 13.68 -11.08
N MET A 190 -5.88 14.83 -11.58
CA MET A 190 -6.01 16.07 -10.80
C MET A 190 -7.21 16.08 -9.85
N SER A 191 -8.12 15.12 -9.96
CA SER A 191 -9.24 14.97 -9.03
C SER A 191 -8.87 14.13 -7.82
N TRP A 192 -9.65 14.28 -6.76
CA TRP A 192 -9.51 13.51 -5.53
C TRP A 192 -10.43 12.30 -5.50
N LEU A 193 -9.98 11.32 -4.72
CA LEU A 193 -10.77 10.19 -4.30
C LEU A 193 -11.23 10.39 -2.86
N LEU A 194 -12.53 10.24 -2.64
CA LEU A 194 -13.05 10.11 -1.29
C LEU A 194 -12.73 8.71 -0.80
N MET A 195 -11.88 8.61 0.22
CA MET A 195 -11.44 7.32 0.76
C MET A 195 -12.15 6.97 2.08
N ASP A 196 -13.20 7.68 2.48
CA ASP A 196 -13.90 7.40 3.73
C ASP A 196 -15.44 7.47 3.58
N GLY A 197 -16.12 6.85 4.53
CA GLY A 197 -17.58 6.90 4.65
C GLY A 197 -18.34 6.24 3.50
N GLU A 198 -19.56 6.72 3.27
CA GLU A 198 -20.49 6.21 2.25
C GLU A 198 -20.02 6.51 0.82
N ASN A 199 -19.18 7.52 0.65
CA ASN A 199 -18.68 7.98 -0.64
C ASN A 199 -17.34 7.34 -1.01
N TYR A 200 -17.00 6.20 -0.40
CA TYR A 200 -15.74 5.51 -0.65
C TYR A 200 -15.53 5.20 -2.14
N GLY A 201 -14.40 5.67 -2.66
CA GLY A 201 -14.00 5.60 -4.06
C GLY A 201 -14.85 6.47 -4.98
N GLU A 202 -15.48 7.53 -4.49
CA GLU A 202 -16.11 8.54 -5.35
C GLU A 202 -15.10 9.57 -5.85
N PHE A 203 -15.28 9.95 -7.11
CA PHE A 203 -14.55 11.05 -7.76
C PHE A 203 -15.08 12.39 -7.30
N THR A 204 -14.20 13.23 -6.77
CA THR A 204 -14.53 14.63 -6.49
C THR A 204 -13.49 15.56 -7.11
N PRO A 205 -13.89 16.66 -7.76
CA PRO A 205 -12.95 17.68 -8.20
C PRO A 205 -12.06 18.12 -7.04
N PHE A 206 -10.77 18.29 -7.30
CA PHE A 206 -9.86 18.85 -6.31
C PHE A 206 -10.30 20.27 -5.95
N LYS A 207 -10.46 20.50 -4.65
CA LYS A 207 -10.80 21.81 -4.09
C LYS A 207 -9.67 22.23 -3.17
N PRO A 208 -8.69 23.01 -3.65
CA PRO A 208 -7.54 23.42 -2.86
C PRO A 208 -7.93 24.10 -1.55
N SER A 209 -9.05 24.82 -1.55
CA SER A 209 -9.63 25.48 -0.39
C SER A 209 -10.05 24.52 0.75
N LEU A 210 -10.33 23.24 0.45
CA LEU A 210 -10.65 22.21 1.44
C LEU A 210 -9.41 21.43 1.92
N ALA A 211 -8.35 21.39 1.10
CA ALA A 211 -7.07 20.76 1.44
C ALA A 211 -6.30 21.54 2.50
N HIS A 212 -6.51 22.86 2.53
CA HIS A 212 -5.88 23.80 3.44
C HIS A 212 -6.91 24.40 4.37
N CYS A 213 -7.50 23.57 5.21
CA CYS A 213 -8.08 24.09 6.43
C CYS A 213 -6.95 24.72 7.26
N LYS A 214 -7.11 26.00 7.59
CA LYS A 214 -6.25 26.77 8.51
C LYS A 214 -6.01 26.05 9.83
#